data_AF-J3CZ76-F1
#
_entry.id   AF-J3CZ76-F1
#
_cell.length_a   1.000
_cell.length_b   1.000
_cell.length_c   1.000
_cell.angle_alpha   90.00
_cell.angle_beta   90.00
_cell.angle_gamma   90.00
#
_symmetry.space_group_name_H-M   'P 1'
#
loop_
_entity.id
_entity.type
_entity.pdbx_description
1 polymer ?
#
loop_
_entity_poly.entity_id
_entity_poly.type
_entity_poly.pdbx_seq_one_letter_code
_entity_poly.pdbx_strand_id
1 'polypeptide(L)'
;MSNVSSASDGRVINNTMRHQYRVLSDAEKAQMLAIKDKGGEFLALINDLRTPLQPLPSVEGSAPMAIGCFDRELNIAAERVEEAVMWAVKHITA
;
A
#
# COMPACT_ATOMS: atom_id res chain seq x y z
N MET A 1 4.32 -18.70 -20.07
CA MET A 1 4.99 -17.89 -19.03
C MET A 1 4.25 -18.08 -17.74
N SER A 2 4.75 -18.94 -16.86
CA SER A 2 4.09 -19.35 -15.62
C SER A 2 4.28 -18.25 -14.58
N ASN A 3 3.19 -17.59 -14.19
CA ASN A 3 3.20 -16.51 -13.21
C ASN A 3 3.45 -17.12 -11.82
N VAL A 4 4.59 -16.80 -11.18
CA VAL A 4 4.95 -17.34 -9.87
C VAL A 4 4.16 -16.59 -8.78
N SER A 5 3.14 -17.26 -8.23
CA SER A 5 2.33 -16.76 -7.11
C SER A 5 3.23 -16.32 -5.94
N SER A 6 2.99 -15.10 -5.44
CA SER A 6 3.79 -14.52 -4.35
C SER A 6 3.69 -15.28 -3.02
N ALA A 7 2.72 -16.20 -2.91
CA ALA A 7 2.53 -17.06 -1.74
C ALA A 7 3.32 -18.38 -1.82
N SER A 8 3.93 -18.71 -2.98
CA SER A 8 4.63 -19.97 -3.19
C SER A 8 6.11 -19.89 -2.81
N ASP A 9 6.59 -20.91 -2.07
CA ASP A 9 8.00 -21.07 -1.65
C ASP A 9 8.95 -21.35 -2.84
N GLY A 10 8.45 -21.41 -4.08
CA GLY A 10 9.23 -21.59 -5.31
C GLY A 10 10.20 -20.46 -5.65
N ARG A 11 10.23 -19.38 -4.86
CA ARG A 11 11.16 -18.25 -5.03
C ARG A 11 12.55 -18.47 -4.41
N VAL A 12 12.78 -19.60 -3.74
CA VAL A 12 14.04 -19.89 -3.02
C VAL A 12 15.16 -20.39 -3.95
N ILE A 13 14.85 -20.92 -5.14
CA ILE A 13 15.80 -21.70 -5.95
C ILE A 13 16.82 -20.83 -6.73
N ASN A 14 16.53 -19.55 -7.00
CA ASN A 14 17.34 -18.73 -7.92
C ASN A 14 17.76 -17.38 -7.32
N ASN A 15 18.51 -17.36 -6.22
CA ASN A 15 19.21 -16.14 -5.80
C ASN A 15 20.41 -16.38 -4.87
N THR A 16 21.62 -16.37 -5.44
CA THR A 16 22.92 -16.60 -4.78
C THR A 16 23.37 -15.46 -3.85
N MET A 17 22.75 -14.28 -3.92
CA MET A 17 23.08 -13.12 -3.09
C MET A 17 22.12 -12.92 -1.90
N ARG A 18 21.15 -13.82 -1.69
CA ARG A 18 20.19 -13.67 -0.59
C ARG A 18 20.77 -14.14 0.73
N HIS A 19 20.85 -13.22 1.70
CA HIS A 19 20.81 -13.57 3.11
C HIS A 19 19.62 -14.52 3.32
N GLN A 20 19.83 -15.66 3.98
CA GLN A 20 18.79 -16.66 4.23
C GLN A 20 17.57 -15.99 4.87
N TYR A 21 16.49 -15.83 4.12
CA TYR A 21 15.21 -15.41 4.67
C TYR A 21 14.62 -16.59 5.42
N ARG A 22 14.16 -16.35 6.65
CA ARG A 22 13.41 -17.32 7.42
C ARG A 22 12.17 -17.76 6.64
N VAL A 23 11.89 -19.06 6.62
CA VAL A 23 10.63 -19.57 6.10
C VAL A 23 9.55 -19.28 7.13
N LEU A 24 8.56 -18.46 6.76
CA LEU A 24 7.42 -18.18 7.61
C LEU A 24 6.51 -19.41 7.69
N SER A 25 6.01 -19.67 8.90
CA SER A 25 4.92 -20.61 9.12
C SER A 25 3.62 -20.13 8.46
N ASP A 26 2.67 -21.04 8.25
CA ASP A 26 1.37 -20.70 7.68
C ASP A 26 0.61 -19.68 8.54
N ALA A 27 0.77 -19.74 9.86
CA ALA A 27 0.21 -18.77 10.79
C ALA A 27 0.81 -17.36 10.59
N GLU A 28 2.12 -17.26 10.41
CA GLU A 28 2.80 -15.98 10.15
C GLU A 28 2.45 -15.43 8.76
N LYS A 29 2.33 -16.31 7.75
CA LYS A 29 1.84 -15.93 6.42
C LYS A 29 0.42 -15.35 6.50
N ALA A 30 -0.47 -16.00 7.25
CA ALA A 30 -1.84 -15.52 7.46
C ALA A 30 -1.89 -14.18 8.21
N GLN A 31 -1.08 -14.01 9.25
CA GLN A 31 -0.99 -12.73 9.99
C GLN A 31 -0.46 -11.60 9.11
N MET A 32 0.59 -11.85 8.32
CA MET A 32 1.11 -10.86 7.38
C MET A 32 0.04 -10.42 6.37
N LEU A 33 -0.72 -11.37 5.82
CA LEU A 33 -1.79 -11.09 4.88
C LEU A 33 -2.88 -10.24 5.54
N ALA A 34 -3.35 -10.63 6.72
CA ALA A 34 -4.37 -9.90 7.47
C ALA A 34 -3.97 -8.44 7.74
N ILE A 35 -2.70 -8.19 8.10
CA ILE A 35 -2.20 -6.82 8.33
C ILE A 35 -2.22 -6.00 7.03
N LYS A 36 -1.79 -6.58 5.92
CA LYS A 36 -1.79 -5.90 4.62
C LYS A 36 -3.20 -5.59 4.13
N ASP A 37 -4.11 -6.55 4.26
CA ASP A 37 -5.51 -6.39 3.84
C ASP A 37 -6.18 -5.29 4.66
N LYS A 38 -6.01 -5.30 5.99
CA LYS A 38 -6.57 -4.26 6.88
C LYS A 38 -5.94 -2.89 6.64
N GLY A 39 -4.64 -2.82 6.36
CA GLY A 39 -3.98 -1.59 5.94
C GLY A 39 -4.55 -1.03 4.64
N GLY A 40 -4.77 -1.89 3.64
CA GLY A 40 -5.37 -1.53 2.36
C GLY A 40 -6.83 -1.05 2.50
N GLU A 41 -7.64 -1.76 3.30
CA GLU A 41 -9.01 -1.34 3.63
C GLU A 41 -9.03 0.07 4.25
N PHE A 42 -8.13 0.36 5.20
CA PHE A 42 -8.10 1.67 5.83
C PHE A 42 -7.63 2.78 4.87
N LEU A 43 -6.63 2.50 4.04
CA LEU A 43 -6.20 3.45 3.00
C LEU A 43 -7.32 3.75 2.00
N ALA A 44 -8.15 2.76 1.65
CA ALA A 44 -9.32 2.99 0.80
C ALA A 44 -10.31 3.96 1.45
N LEU A 45 -10.64 3.78 2.73
CA LEU A 45 -11.50 4.70 3.48
C LEU A 45 -10.92 6.12 3.56
N ILE A 46 -9.60 6.26 3.76
CA ILE A 46 -8.93 7.57 3.76
C ILE A 46 -9.07 8.24 2.39
N ASN A 47 -8.93 7.48 1.30
CA ASN A 47 -9.06 8.02 -0.05
C ASN A 47 -10.49 8.44 -0.39
N ASP A 48 -11.50 7.71 0.09
CA ASP A 48 -12.91 8.06 -0.10
C ASP A 48 -13.30 9.35 0.62
N LEU A 49 -12.58 9.72 1.70
CA LEU A 49 -12.77 10.99 2.41
C LEU A 49 -12.12 12.19 1.72
N ARG A 50 -11.24 11.98 0.73
CA ARG A 50 -10.52 13.07 0.07
C ARG A 50 -11.49 13.95 -0.71
N THR A 51 -11.26 15.25 -0.65
CA THR A 51 -12.06 16.20 -1.42
C THR A 51 -11.82 15.97 -2.92
N PRO A 52 -12.89 15.75 -3.71
CA PRO A 52 -12.74 15.53 -5.14
C PRO A 52 -12.24 16.80 -5.83
N LEU A 53 -11.44 16.63 -6.89
CA LEU A 53 -11.04 17.72 -7.76
C LEU A 53 -12.29 18.39 -8.34
N GLN A 54 -12.56 19.63 -7.93
CA GLN A 54 -13.64 20.39 -8.54
C GLN A 54 -13.11 21.09 -9.81
N PRO A 55 -13.78 20.90 -10.96
CA PRO A 55 -13.43 21.65 -12.16
C PRO A 55 -13.71 23.13 -11.90
N LEU A 56 -12.73 24.01 -12.16
CA LEU A 56 -13.03 25.43 -12.24
C LEU A 56 -13.87 25.70 -13.49
N PRO A 57 -14.76 26.71 -13.47
CA PRO A 57 -15.33 27.22 -14.69
C PRO A 57 -14.19 27.70 -15.61
N SER A 58 -14.07 27.05 -16.77
CA SER A 58 -13.15 27.49 -17.82
C SER A 58 -13.61 28.85 -18.34
N VAL A 59 -12.71 29.83 -18.33
CA VAL A 59 -12.91 31.05 -19.13
C VAL A 59 -12.52 30.68 -20.57
N GLU A 60 -13.29 31.10 -21.58
CA GLU A 60 -12.96 30.82 -22.99
C GLU A 60 -11.50 31.23 -23.28
N GLY A 61 -10.67 30.25 -23.64
CA GLY A 61 -9.25 30.42 -23.91
C GLY A 61 -8.28 30.07 -22.78
N SER A 62 -8.75 29.68 -21.58
CA SER A 62 -7.87 29.21 -20.49
C SER A 62 -7.81 27.68 -20.41
N ALA A 63 -6.64 27.14 -20.02
CA ALA A 63 -6.47 25.72 -19.76
C ALA A 63 -7.35 25.27 -18.58
N PRO A 64 -7.90 24.05 -18.60
CA PRO A 64 -8.71 23.53 -17.49
C PRO A 64 -7.86 23.47 -16.23
N MET A 65 -8.26 24.22 -15.21
CA MET A 65 -7.68 24.18 -13.87
C MET A 65 -8.64 23.45 -12.95
N ALA A 66 -8.11 22.64 -12.03
CA ALA A 66 -8.89 22.05 -10.95
C ALA A 66 -8.34 22.58 -9.62
N ILE A 67 -9.23 23.01 -8.73
CA ILE A 67 -8.88 23.25 -7.33
C ILE A 67 -9.19 21.95 -6.59
N GLY A 68 -8.15 21.30 -6.09
CA GLY A 68 -8.26 20.33 -5.00
C GLY A 68 -7.74 20.98 -3.72
N CYS A 69 -8.48 20.89 -2.62
CA CYS A 69 -7.89 21.25 -1.34
C CYS A 69 -6.89 20.16 -0.93
N PHE A 70 -5.75 20.60 -0.41
CA PHE A 70 -4.78 19.68 0.18
C PHE A 70 -5.31 19.20 1.52
N ASP A 71 -5.83 17.98 1.57
CA ASP A 71 -6.25 17.34 2.82
C ASP A 71 -5.02 16.87 3.60
N ARG A 72 -4.28 17.83 4.17
CA ARG A 72 -3.02 17.59 4.89
C ARG A 72 -3.15 16.52 5.95
N GLU A 73 -4.25 16.52 6.69
CA GLU A 73 -4.52 15.54 7.75
C GLU A 73 -4.71 14.12 7.19
N LEU A 74 -5.43 13.98 6.07
CA LEU A 74 -5.61 12.70 5.38
C LEU A 74 -4.30 12.18 4.77
N ASN A 75 -3.44 13.07 4.28
CA ASN A 75 -2.10 12.68 3.82
C ASN A 75 -1.24 12.16 4.97
N ILE A 76 -1.23 12.86 6.11
CA ILE A 76 -0.52 12.40 7.30
C ILE A 76 -1.07 11.04 7.77
N ALA A 77 -2.40 10.87 7.76
CA ALA A 77 -3.03 9.61 8.13
C ALA A 77 -2.58 8.47 7.19
N ALA A 78 -2.61 8.68 5.87
CA ALA A 78 -2.19 7.70 4.88
C ALA A 78 -0.73 7.27 5.10
N GLU A 79 0.19 8.23 5.22
CA GLU A 79 1.61 7.96 5.47
C GLU A 79 1.83 7.13 6.75
N ARG A 80 1.15 7.49 7.84
CA ARG A 80 1.29 6.77 9.13
C ARG A 80 0.72 5.37 9.06
N VAL A 81 -0.36 5.14 8.31
CA VAL A 81 -0.92 3.80 8.10
C VAL A 81 0.05 2.93 7.29
N GLU A 82 0.61 3.46 6.20
CA GLU A 82 1.61 2.75 5.39
C GLU A 82 2.85 2.39 6.21
N GLU A 83 3.35 3.33 7.00
CA GLU A 83 4.48 3.12 7.90
C GLU A 83 4.16 2.04 8.97
N ALA A 84 2.99 2.11 9.60
CA ALA A 84 2.57 1.12 10.60
C ALA A 84 2.48 -0.29 10.01
N VAL A 85 1.89 -0.44 8.81
CA VAL A 85 1.81 -1.72 8.09
C VAL A 85 3.20 -2.26 7.77
N MET A 86 4.11 -1.40 7.30
CA MET A 86 5.48 -1.79 6.97
C MET A 86 6.24 -2.29 8.20
N TRP A 87 6.16 -1.59 9.34
CA TRP A 87 6.80 -2.00 10.59
C TRP A 87 6.21 -3.30 11.15
N ALA A 88 4.89 -3.48 11.09
CA ALA A 88 4.25 -4.68 11.58
C ALA A 88 4.57 -5.91 10.71
N VAL A 89 4.56 -5.77 9.37
CA VAL A 89 4.99 -6.83 8.45
C VAL A 89 6.47 -7.16 8.68
N LYS A 90 7.32 -6.14 8.86
CA LYS A 90 8.73 -6.33 9.17
C LYS A 90 8.92 -7.17 10.43
N HIS A 91 8.15 -6.92 11.49
CA HIS A 91 8.21 -7.72 12.72
C HIS A 91 7.89 -9.21 12.48
N ILE A 92 6.89 -9.52 11.64
CA ILE A 92 6.54 -10.91 11.30
C ILE A 92 7.64 -11.57 10.47
N THR A 93 8.22 -10.83 9.53
CA THR A 93 9.22 -11.35 8.57
C THR A 93 10.67 -11.30 9.06
N ALA A 94 10.91 -10.70 10.24
CA ALA A 94 12.24 -10.56 10.83
C ALA A 94 12.85 -11.90 11.24
#